data_AF-A0A923F0S2-F1
#
_entry.id   AF-A0A923F0S2-F1
#
_cell.length_a   1.000
_cell.length_b   1.000
_cell.length_c   1.000
_cell.angle_alpha   90.00
_cell.angle_beta   90.00
_cell.angle_gamma   90.00
#
_symmetry.space_group_name_H-M   'P 1'
#
loop_
_entity.id
_entity.type
_entity.pdbx_description
1 polymer ?
#
loop_
_entity_poly.entity_id
_entity_poly.type
_entity_poly.pdbx_seq_one_letter_code
_entity_poly.pdbx_strand_id
1 'polypeptide(L)'
;MNKRDVVFPPARHALYERHRYSPAIRSNGFLFVSGQVGSLEDGSPEADLREQVRTAFNNLNAILAEAGCSFDDVVDVTVFMVDPHSTFETIWDVVPEFWGEAPFPTVTAIGVTWLSGFDFEIKVIAKLPESP
;
A
#
# COMPACT_ATOMS: atom_id res chain seq x y z
N MET A 1 16.33 20.93 12.77
CA MET A 1 15.89 19.54 12.90
C MET A 1 14.79 19.34 11.89
N ASN A 2 15.01 18.52 10.85
CA ASN A 2 14.03 18.37 9.77
C ASN A 2 12.83 17.59 10.33
N LYS A 3 11.69 18.25 10.47
CA LYS A 3 10.41 17.63 10.83
C LYS A 3 9.93 16.80 9.64
N ARG A 4 9.44 15.59 9.88
CA ARG A 4 8.83 14.74 8.83
C ARG A 4 7.53 15.39 8.36
N ASP A 5 7.36 15.51 7.05
CA ASP A 5 6.08 15.86 6.42
C ASP A 5 5.28 14.56 6.23
N VAL A 6 4.28 14.36 7.08
CA VAL A 6 3.55 13.09 7.21
C VAL A 6 2.19 13.23 6.55
N VAL A 7 1.80 12.20 5.79
CA VAL A 7 0.46 12.05 5.22
C VAL A 7 -0.32 11.00 6.01
N PHE A 8 -1.55 11.33 6.40
CA PHE A 8 -2.47 10.40 7.07
C PHE A 8 -3.73 10.23 6.24
N PRO A 9 -4.20 9.01 5.98
CA PRO A 9 -5.47 8.82 5.29
C PRO A 9 -6.64 9.40 6.12
N PRO A 10 -7.76 9.79 5.48
CA PRO A 10 -8.91 10.36 6.17
C PRO A 10 -9.48 9.43 7.25
N ALA A 11 -9.57 8.14 6.95
CA ALA A 11 -9.88 7.11 7.93
C ALA A 11 -8.59 6.75 8.69
N ARG A 12 -8.50 7.12 9.96
CA ARG A 12 -7.36 6.74 10.79
C ARG A 12 -7.45 5.26 11.12
N HIS A 13 -6.60 4.44 10.53
CA HIS A 13 -6.41 3.06 10.99
C HIS A 13 -5.80 3.04 12.38
N ALA A 14 -6.40 2.24 13.26
CA ALA A 14 -5.92 1.99 14.62
C ALA A 14 -4.45 1.51 14.64
N LEU A 15 -3.99 0.85 13.57
CA LEU A 15 -2.62 0.34 13.44
C LEU A 15 -1.55 1.43 13.56
N TYR A 16 -1.74 2.61 12.96
CA TYR A 16 -0.71 3.66 12.96
C TYR A 16 -0.46 4.21 14.37
N GLU A 17 -1.53 4.48 15.11
CA GLU A 17 -1.44 4.95 16.50
C GLU A 17 -0.92 3.85 17.43
N ARG A 18 -1.41 2.61 17.26
CA ARG A 18 -1.02 1.45 18.07
C ARG A 18 0.47 1.10 17.92
N HIS A 19 0.98 1.11 16.69
CA HIS A 19 2.34 0.64 16.39
C HIS A 19 3.36 1.76 16.17
N ARG A 20 2.93 3.04 16.23
CA ARG A 20 3.80 4.23 16.19
C ARG A 20 4.65 4.34 14.92
N TYR A 21 4.01 4.22 13.76
CA TYR A 21 4.61 4.49 12.46
C TYR A 21 3.72 5.42 11.63
N SER A 22 4.31 6.08 10.63
CA SER A 22 3.59 7.00 9.74
C SER A 22 3.04 6.25 8.52
N PRO A 23 1.83 6.57 8.04
CA PRO A 23 1.26 5.95 6.85
C PRO A 23 2.09 6.26 5.59
N ALA A 24 2.45 7.52 5.40
CA ALA A 24 3.40 7.93 4.39
C ALA A 24 4.16 9.21 4.78
N ILE A 25 5.30 9.43 4.12
CA ILE A 25 6.14 10.62 4.29
C ILE A 25 6.38 11.25 2.92
N ARG A 26 6.16 12.57 2.82
CA ARG A 26 6.62 13.37 1.69
C ARG A 26 8.09 13.72 1.89
N SER A 27 8.92 13.47 0.88
CA SER A 27 10.33 13.86 0.92
C SER A 27 10.88 14.03 -0.49
N ASN A 28 11.45 15.21 -0.77
CA ASN A 28 12.19 15.51 -2.00
C ASN A 28 11.46 15.14 -3.30
N GLY A 29 10.17 15.49 -3.41
CA GLY A 29 9.37 15.23 -4.62
C GLY A 29 8.82 13.82 -4.72
N PHE A 30 8.98 12.99 -3.69
CA PHE A 30 8.43 11.64 -3.62
C PHE A 30 7.57 11.43 -2.39
N LEU A 31 6.64 10.50 -2.50
CA LEU A 31 5.86 9.96 -1.41
C LEU A 31 6.36 8.54 -1.11
N PHE A 32 6.82 8.34 0.12
CA PHE A 32 7.21 7.03 0.63
C PHE A 32 6.07 6.48 1.46
N VAL A 33 5.39 5.46 0.97
CA VAL A 33 4.25 4.85 1.64
C VAL A 33 4.72 3.63 2.44
N SER A 34 4.26 3.51 3.68
CA SER A 34 4.43 2.29 4.47
C SER A 34 3.72 1.13 3.78
N GLY A 35 4.10 -0.11 4.10
CA GLY A 35 3.37 -1.28 3.61
C GLY A 35 1.88 -1.19 3.92
N GLN A 36 1.05 -1.37 2.90
CA GLN A 36 -0.40 -1.41 3.02
C GLN A 36 -0.87 -2.84 2.96
N VAL A 37 -1.73 -3.17 3.92
CA VAL A 37 -2.32 -4.49 4.12
C VAL A 37 -3.84 -4.37 4.11
N GLY A 38 -4.54 -5.50 3.96
CA GLY A 38 -5.99 -5.58 4.00
C GLY A 38 -6.56 -5.45 5.41
N SER A 39 -6.20 -4.38 6.12
CA SER A 39 -6.72 -4.08 7.46
C SER A 39 -8.08 -3.41 7.40
N LEU A 40 -9.00 -3.89 8.22
CA LEU A 40 -10.24 -3.22 8.56
C LEU A 40 -9.98 -2.06 9.53
N GLU A 41 -11.02 -1.26 9.81
CA GLU A 41 -10.92 -0.06 10.67
C GLU A 41 -10.34 -0.35 12.07
N ASP A 42 -10.67 -1.52 12.63
CA ASP A 42 -10.19 -1.97 13.95
C ASP A 42 -8.75 -2.54 13.92
N GLY A 43 -8.15 -2.63 12.73
CA GLY A 43 -6.82 -3.16 12.48
C GLY A 43 -6.75 -4.69 12.33
N SER A 44 -7.89 -5.40 12.34
CA SER A 44 -7.95 -6.82 12.03
C SER A 44 -7.80 -7.09 10.52
N PRO A 45 -7.29 -8.26 10.11
CA PRO A 45 -7.22 -8.64 8.70
C PRO A 45 -8.59 -8.98 8.15
N GLU A 46 -8.85 -8.54 6.92
CA GLU A 46 -9.92 -9.11 6.09
C GLU A 46 -9.65 -10.60 5.86
N ALA A 47 -10.69 -11.43 6.03
CA ALA A 47 -10.56 -12.88 6.13
C ALA A 47 -10.51 -13.58 4.76
N ASP A 48 -11.18 -13.02 3.75
CA ASP A 48 -11.07 -13.51 2.38
C ASP A 48 -9.85 -12.91 1.69
N LEU A 49 -9.01 -13.75 1.07
CA LEU A 49 -7.75 -13.28 0.47
C LEU A 49 -7.97 -12.27 -0.66
N ARG A 50 -9.00 -12.44 -1.51
CA ARG A 50 -9.26 -11.50 -2.62
C ARG A 50 -9.72 -10.15 -2.04
N GLU A 51 -10.62 -10.17 -1.07
CA GLU A 51 -11.06 -8.97 -0.37
C GLU A 51 -9.94 -8.31 0.46
N GLN A 52 -9.01 -9.11 1.00
CA GLN A 52 -7.84 -8.60 1.70
C GLN A 52 -6.91 -7.84 0.75
N VAL A 53 -6.69 -8.33 -0.46
CA VAL A 53 -5.94 -7.62 -1.51
C VAL A 53 -6.67 -6.33 -1.91
N ARG A 54 -7.98 -6.38 -2.18
CA ARG A 54 -8.78 -5.18 -2.49
C ARG A 54 -8.71 -4.13 -1.39
N THR A 55 -8.86 -4.56 -0.14
CA THR A 55 -8.75 -3.69 1.03
C THR A 55 -7.36 -3.07 1.13
N ALA A 56 -6.29 -3.82 0.87
CA ALA A 56 -4.92 -3.29 0.85
C ALA A 56 -4.73 -2.18 -0.19
N PHE A 57 -5.26 -2.37 -1.40
CA PHE A 57 -5.22 -1.35 -2.45
C PHE A 57 -6.11 -0.13 -2.13
N ASN A 58 -7.30 -0.34 -1.57
CA ASN A 58 -8.16 0.76 -1.13
C ASN A 58 -7.49 1.61 -0.05
N ASN A 59 -6.85 0.96 0.91
CA ASN A 59 -6.07 1.61 1.96
C ASN A 59 -4.90 2.41 1.37
N LEU A 60 -4.19 1.83 0.40
CA LEU A 60 -3.14 2.52 -0.33
C LEU A 60 -3.66 3.74 -1.10
N ASN A 61 -4.72 3.58 -1.87
CA ASN A 61 -5.29 4.66 -2.69
C ASN A 61 -5.82 5.81 -1.83
N ALA A 62 -6.35 5.53 -0.63
CA ALA A 62 -6.73 6.58 0.32
C ALA A 62 -5.53 7.44 0.76
N ILE A 63 -4.35 6.83 0.95
CA ILE A 63 -3.12 7.55 1.29
C ILE A 63 -2.59 8.34 0.09
N LEU A 64 -2.58 7.73 -1.10
CA LEU A 64 -2.17 8.41 -2.34
C LEU A 64 -3.04 9.64 -2.59
N ALA A 65 -4.37 9.50 -2.45
CA ALA A 65 -5.31 10.61 -2.65
C ALA A 65 -5.06 11.78 -1.69
N GLU A 66 -4.77 11.51 -0.42
CA GLU A 66 -4.39 12.56 0.56
C GLU A 66 -3.06 13.24 0.18
N ALA A 67 -2.19 12.53 -0.52
CA ALA A 67 -0.96 13.10 -1.08
C ALA A 67 -1.18 13.92 -2.35
N GLY A 68 -2.39 13.93 -2.91
CA GLY A 68 -2.68 14.48 -4.24
C GLY A 68 -2.24 13.58 -5.38
N CYS A 69 -2.00 12.30 -5.11
CA CYS A 69 -1.56 11.29 -6.07
C CYS A 69 -2.69 10.31 -6.43
N SER A 70 -2.53 9.63 -7.56
CA SER A 70 -3.23 8.37 -7.89
C SER A 70 -2.24 7.21 -7.96
N PHE A 71 -2.72 6.01 -8.30
CA PHE A 71 -1.84 4.88 -8.57
C PHE A 71 -0.97 5.10 -9.83
N ASP A 72 -1.37 5.98 -10.75
CA ASP A 72 -0.59 6.33 -11.95
C ASP A 72 0.72 7.07 -11.60
N ASP A 73 0.79 7.67 -10.41
CA ASP A 73 2.00 8.33 -9.91
C ASP A 73 3.00 7.35 -9.27
N VAL A 74 2.63 6.07 -9.11
CA VAL A 74 3.48 5.03 -8.51
C VAL A 74 4.60 4.65 -9.47
N VAL A 75 5.84 4.73 -9.00
CA VAL A 75 7.04 4.45 -9.81
C VAL A 75 7.74 3.15 -9.42
N ASP A 76 7.54 2.69 -8.19
CA ASP A 76 8.13 1.47 -7.64
C ASP A 76 7.10 0.74 -6.78
N VAL A 77 6.93 -0.56 -7.03
CA VAL A 77 6.09 -1.45 -6.25
C VAL A 77 6.91 -2.63 -5.73
N THR A 78 6.78 -2.90 -4.43
CA THR A 78 7.20 -4.15 -3.81
C THR A 78 5.98 -4.86 -3.22
N VAL A 79 5.75 -6.11 -3.60
CA VAL A 79 4.68 -6.96 -3.08
C VAL A 79 5.28 -8.07 -2.23
N PHE A 80 4.70 -8.28 -1.05
CA PHE A 80 5.02 -9.38 -0.15
C PHE A 80 3.82 -10.30 0.00
N MET A 81 4.05 -11.62 -0.06
CA MET A 81 3.01 -12.64 0.03
C MET A 81 3.42 -13.75 0.98
N VAL A 82 2.48 -14.18 1.83
CA VAL A 82 2.61 -15.42 2.59
C VAL A 82 2.19 -16.58 1.67
N ASP A 83 3.01 -17.64 1.65
CA ASP A 83 2.80 -18.84 0.84
C ASP A 83 2.44 -18.56 -0.64
N PRO A 84 3.27 -17.81 -1.40
CA PRO A 84 2.96 -17.45 -2.78
C PRO A 84 2.73 -18.65 -3.71
N HIS A 85 3.22 -19.84 -3.34
CA HIS A 85 2.96 -21.06 -4.11
C HIS A 85 1.47 -21.39 -4.22
N SER A 86 0.67 -21.06 -3.18
CA SER A 86 -0.78 -21.28 -3.17
C SER A 86 -1.59 -20.01 -3.41
N THR A 87 -1.03 -18.84 -3.09
CA THR A 87 -1.78 -17.57 -3.09
C THR A 87 -1.54 -16.68 -4.31
N PHE A 88 -0.43 -16.86 -5.06
CA PHE A 88 -0.01 -15.93 -6.11
C PHE A 88 -1.10 -15.63 -7.14
N GLU A 89 -1.66 -16.64 -7.81
CA GLU A 89 -2.67 -16.43 -8.86
C GLU A 89 -3.93 -15.74 -8.31
N THR A 90 -4.34 -16.08 -7.09
CA THR A 90 -5.51 -15.45 -6.44
C THR A 90 -5.27 -13.97 -6.19
N ILE A 91 -4.06 -13.60 -5.79
CA ILE A 91 -3.64 -12.21 -5.56
C ILE A 91 -3.52 -11.48 -6.91
N TRP A 92 -2.84 -12.08 -7.87
CA TRP A 92 -2.54 -11.48 -9.17
C TRP A 92 -3.78 -11.26 -10.04
N ASP A 93 -4.84 -12.05 -9.84
CA ASP A 93 -6.16 -11.83 -10.46
C ASP A 93 -6.81 -10.50 -10.07
N VAL A 94 -6.55 -10.01 -8.84
CA VAL A 94 -7.18 -8.80 -8.29
C VAL A 94 -6.37 -7.55 -8.64
N VAL A 95 -5.05 -7.68 -8.78
CA VAL A 95 -4.13 -6.57 -9.07
C VAL A 95 -4.59 -5.66 -10.24
N PRO A 96 -5.03 -6.19 -11.40
CA PRO A 96 -5.47 -5.37 -12.54
C PRO A 96 -6.64 -4.43 -12.25
N GLU A 97 -7.43 -4.67 -11.19
CA GLU A 97 -8.52 -3.77 -10.78
C GLU A 97 -7.99 -2.39 -10.31
N PHE A 98 -6.72 -2.30 -9.92
CA PHE A 98 -6.12 -1.10 -9.32
C PHE A 98 -4.88 -0.57 -10.06
N TRP A 99 -4.29 -1.37 -10.96
CA TRP A 99 -2.95 -1.12 -11.53
C TRP A 99 -2.92 -0.10 -12.67
N GLY A 100 -4.07 0.41 -13.10
CA GLY A 100 -4.19 1.32 -14.24
C GLY A 100 -3.89 0.65 -15.59
N GLU A 101 -3.59 1.48 -16.59
CA GLU A 101 -3.22 1.03 -17.94
C GLU A 101 -1.71 1.15 -18.18
N ALA A 102 -1.20 0.51 -19.23
CA ALA A 102 0.22 0.59 -19.57
C ALA A 102 0.65 2.04 -19.94
N PRO A 103 1.88 2.46 -19.62
CA PRO A 103 2.97 1.68 -19.03
C PRO A 103 2.76 1.41 -17.52
N PHE A 104 2.88 0.13 -17.13
CA PHE A 104 2.73 -0.29 -15.74
C PHE A 104 3.94 0.10 -14.88
N PRO A 105 3.78 0.26 -13.56
CA PRO A 105 4.90 0.50 -12.64
C PRO A 105 5.88 -0.69 -12.63
N THR A 106 7.11 -0.41 -12.22
CA THR A 106 8.07 -1.48 -11.91
C THR A 106 7.58 -2.28 -10.70
N VAL A 107 7.81 -3.60 -10.69
CA VAL A 107 7.31 -4.48 -9.64
C VAL A 107 8.33 -5.54 -9.22
N THR A 108 8.48 -5.73 -7.91
CA THR A 108 9.20 -6.85 -7.30
C THR A 108 8.24 -7.61 -6.39
N ALA A 109 8.09 -8.93 -6.60
CA ALA A 109 7.21 -9.79 -5.80
C ALA A 109 8.04 -10.80 -4.99
N ILE A 110 7.76 -10.94 -3.69
CA ILE A 110 8.59 -11.69 -2.75
C ILE A 110 7.72 -12.57 -1.85
N GLY A 111 8.09 -13.85 -1.72
CA GLY A 111 7.56 -14.73 -0.69
C GLY A 111 8.19 -14.44 0.67
N VAL A 112 7.35 -14.24 1.69
CA VAL A 112 7.77 -13.98 3.08
C VAL A 112 7.12 -14.95 4.04
N THR A 113 7.68 -15.08 5.25
CA THR A 113 7.18 -16.01 6.26
C THR A 113 6.09 -15.43 7.15
N TRP A 114 5.96 -14.11 7.23
CA TRP A 114 5.02 -13.44 8.13
C TRP A 114 4.80 -11.96 7.78
N LEU A 115 3.55 -11.51 7.84
CA LEU A 115 3.13 -10.11 7.64
C LEU A 115 2.15 -9.67 8.74
N SER A 116 2.50 -9.80 10.03
CA SER A 116 1.66 -9.31 11.14
C SER A 116 0.22 -9.85 11.20
N GLY A 117 -0.04 -11.05 10.65
CA GLY A 117 -1.37 -11.66 10.60
C GLY A 117 -2.13 -11.41 9.29
N PHE A 118 -1.50 -10.74 8.32
CA PHE A 118 -1.99 -10.59 6.95
C PHE A 118 -1.27 -11.58 6.02
N ASP A 119 -1.83 -11.78 4.82
CA ASP A 119 -1.30 -12.67 3.80
C ASP A 119 -0.71 -11.90 2.60
N PHE A 120 -1.09 -10.63 2.45
CA PHE A 120 -0.62 -9.73 1.39
C PHE A 120 -0.24 -8.36 1.95
N GLU A 121 0.89 -7.82 1.48
CA GLU A 121 1.31 -6.44 1.73
C GLU A 121 1.88 -5.82 0.45
N ILE A 122 1.48 -4.58 0.16
CA ILE A 122 2.01 -3.77 -0.95
C ILE A 122 2.72 -2.53 -0.41
N LYS A 123 3.95 -2.31 -0.85
CA LYS A 123 4.74 -1.13 -0.54
C LYS A 123 5.04 -0.36 -1.82
N VAL A 124 4.82 0.95 -1.81
CA VAL A 124 5.03 1.79 -2.99
C VAL A 124 5.88 3.02 -2.73
N ILE A 125 6.45 3.55 -3.81
CA ILE A 125 6.97 4.91 -3.91
C ILE A 125 6.22 5.59 -5.05
N ALA A 126 5.69 6.79 -4.80
CA ALA A 126 5.03 7.60 -5.82
C ALA A 126 5.77 8.92 -6.04
N LYS A 127 5.74 9.43 -7.29
CA LYS A 127 6.18 10.80 -7.59
C LYS A 127 5.08 11.75 -7.10
N LEU A 128 5.45 12.75 -6.32
CA LEU A 128 4.49 13.78 -5.93
C LEU A 128 4.19 14.68 -7.14
N PRO A 129 2.94 15.18 -7.28
CA PRO A 129 2.63 16.18 -8.29
C PRO A 129 3.54 17.39 -8.11
N GLU A 130 4.04 17.92 -9.23
CA GLU A 130 4.83 19.15 -9.22
C GLU A 130 3.92 20.28 -8.71
N SER A 131 4.37 21.01 -7.68
CA SER A 131 3.66 22.22 -7.29
C SER A 131 3.75 23.21 -8.45
N PRO A 132 2.63 23.84 -8.86
CA PRO A 132 2.64 24.83 -9.93
C PRO A 132 3.55 26.03 -9.62
#